data_AF-A0A963MNF1-F1
#
_entry.id   AF-A0A963MNF1-F1
#
_cell.length_a   1.000
_cell.length_b   1.000
_cell.length_c   1.000
_cell.angle_alpha   90.00
_cell.angle_beta   90.00
_cell.angle_gamma   90.00
#
_symmetry.space_group_name_H-M   'P 1'
#
loop_
_entity.id
_entity.type
_entity.pdbx_description
1 polymer ?
#
loop_
_entity_poly.entity_id
_entity_poly.type
_entity_poly.pdbx_seq_one_letter_code
_entity_poly.pdbx_strand_id
1 'polypeptide(L)' 'VVPILITTTTTIGGLLSLAIGLGGKSLMWGPVAASIVWGLGFSTVLTLFAVPLVYRMAMQRGGR' A
#
# COMPACT_ATOMS: atom_id res chain seq x y z
N VAL A 1 9.03 -6.85 8.15
CA VAL A 1 9.02 -5.91 7.01
C VAL A 1 9.04 -6.62 5.66
N VAL A 2 9.89 -7.65 5.46
CA VAL A 2 9.95 -8.44 4.22
C VAL A 2 8.57 -8.93 3.71
N PRO A 3 7.66 -9.45 4.57
CA PRO A 3 6.34 -9.90 4.10
C PRO A 3 5.44 -8.76 3.57
N ILE A 4 5.51 -7.57 4.19
CA ILE A 4 4.72 -6.40 3.81
C ILE A 4 5.15 -5.91 2.43
N LEU A 5 6.46 -5.93 2.15
CA LEU A 5 6.98 -5.54 0.85
C LEU A 5 6.53 -6.51 -0.25
N ILE A 6 6.51 -7.82 0.02
CA ILE A 6 6.13 -8.84 -0.98
C ILE A 6 4.64 -8.72 -1.36
N THR A 7 3.75 -8.58 -0.38
CA THR A 7 2.32 -8.47 -0.65
C THR A 7 2.00 -7.19 -1.41
N THR A 8 2.56 -6.06 -0.97
CA THR A 8 2.32 -4.75 -1.60
C THR A 8 2.85 -4.70 -3.03
N THR A 9 4.06 -5.20 -3.29
CA THR A 9 4.60 -5.28 -4.66
C THR A 9 3.82 -6.24 -5.54
N THR A 10 3.35 -7.37 -5.02
CA THR A 10 2.53 -8.31 -5.80
C THR A 10 1.17 -7.70 -6.16
N THR A 11 0.51 -6.99 -5.22
CA THR A 11 -0.75 -6.29 -5.49
C THR A 11 -0.57 -5.17 -6.50
N ILE A 12 0.49 -4.35 -6.34
CA ILE A 12 0.82 -3.29 -7.30
C ILE A 12 1.10 -3.89 -8.67
N GLY A 13 1.93 -4.94 -8.76
CA GLY A 13 2.24 -5.61 -10.01
C GLY A 13 1.01 -6.18 -10.74
N GLY A 14 0.07 -6.79 -10.00
CA GLY A 14 -1.18 -7.29 -10.56
C GLY A 14 -2.06 -6.19 -11.14
N LEU A 15 -2.24 -5.09 -10.40
CA LEU A 15 -3.09 -3.96 -10.80
C LEU A 15 -2.42 -3.00 -11.80
N LEU A 16 -1.09 -3.01 -11.88
CA LEU A 16 -0.32 -2.15 -12.79
C LEU A 16 -0.77 -2.36 -14.23
N SER A 17 -1.02 -3.60 -14.63
CA SER A 17 -1.52 -3.96 -15.97
C SER A 17 -2.84 -3.27 -16.33
N LEU A 18 -3.76 -3.17 -15.36
CA LEU A 18 -5.06 -2.54 -15.49
C LEU A 18 -4.94 -1.01 -15.48
N ALA A 19 -4.05 -0.48 -14.62
CA ALA A 19 -3.79 0.95 -14.49
C ALA A 19 -3.20 1.56 -15.77
N ILE A 20 -2.33 0.84 -16.47
CA ILE A 20 -1.78 1.24 -17.78
C ILE A 20 -2.67 0.81 -18.97
N GLY A 21 -3.71 0.03 -18.71
CA GLY A 21 -4.68 -0.42 -19.71
C GLY A 21 -4.14 -1.44 -20.71
N LEU A 22 -3.24 -2.34 -20.29
CA LEU A 22 -2.61 -3.36 -21.15
C LEU A 22 -3.57 -4.43 -21.73
N GLY A 23 -4.87 -4.39 -21.39
CA GLY A 23 -5.90 -5.31 -21.91
C GLY A 23 -7.16 -4.62 -22.45
N GLY A 24 -7.13 -3.29 -22.62
CA GLY A 24 -8.30 -2.49 -23.00
C GLY A 24 -8.43 -1.25 -22.12
N LYS A 25 -9.15 -0.24 -22.62
CA LYS A 25 -9.29 1.08 -21.95
C LYS A 25 -10.67 1.10 -21.29
N SER A 26 -10.70 0.79 -20.01
CA SER A 26 -11.92 0.90 -19.22
C SER A 26 -11.97 2.26 -18.54
N LEU A 27 -12.99 3.06 -18.86
CA LEU A 27 -13.22 4.38 -18.26
C LEU A 27 -13.31 4.32 -16.71
N MET A 28 -13.80 3.20 -16.18
CA MET A 28 -14.02 2.99 -14.76
C MET A 28 -12.85 2.28 -14.07
N TRP A 29 -12.35 1.19 -14.66
CA TRP A 29 -11.36 0.34 -13.99
C TRP A 29 -9.94 0.90 -14.01
N GLY A 30 -9.54 1.64 -15.06
CA GLY A 30 -8.23 2.30 -15.13
C GLY A 30 -7.96 3.25 -13.95
N PRO A 31 -8.83 4.25 -13.69
CA PRO A 31 -8.63 5.16 -12.57
C PRO A 31 -8.76 4.49 -11.19
N VAL A 32 -9.56 3.43 -11.06
CA VAL A 32 -9.64 2.63 -9.82
C VAL A 32 -8.32 1.91 -9.54
N ALA A 33 -7.72 1.24 -10.53
CA ALA A 33 -6.43 0.60 -10.34
C ALA A 33 -5.31 1.63 -10.05
N ALA A 34 -5.32 2.77 -10.74
CA ALA A 34 -4.34 3.82 -10.51
C ALA A 34 -4.39 4.39 -9.07
N SER A 35 -5.60 4.62 -8.54
CA SER A 35 -5.79 5.10 -7.16
C SER A 35 -5.35 4.08 -6.11
N ILE A 36 -5.63 2.78 -6.34
CA ILE A 36 -5.17 1.71 -5.44
C ILE A 36 -3.64 1.59 -5.44
N VAL A 37 -2.99 1.60 -6.61
CA VAL A 37 -1.53 1.47 -6.71
C VAL A 37 -0.81 2.58 -5.94
N TRP A 38 -1.22 3.83 -6.16
CA TRP A 38 -0.63 4.98 -5.45
C TRP A 38 -0.96 4.98 -3.96
N GLY A 39 -2.21 4.68 -3.60
CA GLY A 39 -2.65 4.63 -2.20
C GLY A 39 -1.91 3.56 -1.40
N LEU A 40 -1.74 2.36 -1.98
CA LEU A 40 -1.00 1.28 -1.34
C LEU A 40 0.50 1.59 -1.23
N GLY A 41 1.12 2.16 -2.27
CA GLY A 41 2.52 2.58 -2.21
C GLY A 41 2.78 3.56 -1.07
N PHE A 42 1.96 4.60 -0.96
CA PHE A 42 2.07 5.60 0.11
C PHE A 42 1.77 5.01 1.49
N SER A 43 0.69 4.24 1.63
CA SER A 43 0.29 3.60 2.88
C SER A 43 1.34 2.61 3.38
N THR A 44 2.05 1.92 2.49
CA THR A 44 3.12 0.99 2.86
C THR A 44 4.28 1.73 3.51
N VAL A 45 4.73 2.83 2.90
CA VAL A 45 5.78 3.68 3.48
C VAL A 45 5.30 4.20 4.83
N LEU A 46 4.10 4.76 4.90
CA LEU A 46 3.54 5.28 6.15
C LEU A 46 3.48 4.19 7.23
N THR A 47 2.98 3.00 6.92
CA THR A 47 2.84 1.89 7.87
C THR A 47 4.19 1.45 8.43
N LEU A 48 5.22 1.35 7.59
CA LEU A 48 6.57 0.97 8.02
C LEU A 48 7.17 1.93 9.05
N PHE A 49 6.82 3.23 9.00
CA PHE A 49 7.28 4.23 9.97
C PHE A 49 6.29 4.48 11.12
N ALA A 50 5.00 4.55 10.83
CA ALA A 50 3.95 4.88 11.79
C ALA A 50 3.74 3.76 12.81
N VAL A 51 3.69 2.48 12.38
CA VAL A 51 3.48 1.35 13.29
C VAL A 51 4.54 1.27 14.39
N PRO A 52 5.87 1.29 14.11
CA PRO A 52 6.86 1.23 15.18
C PRO A 52 6.84 2.48 16.08
N LEU A 53 6.52 3.66 15.53
CA LEU A 53 6.41 4.89 16.32
C LEU A 53 5.23 4.81 17.30
N VAL A 54 4.05 4.42 16.81
CA VAL A 54 2.84 4.24 17.62
C VAL A 54 3.03 3.14 18.65
N TYR A 55 3.65 2.01 18.27
CA TYR A 55 3.95 0.94 19.21
C TYR A 55 4.84 1.41 20.36
N ARG A 56 5.90 2.18 20.06
CA ARG A 56 6.78 2.76 21.10
C ARG A 56 6.04 3.72 22.02
N MET A 57 5.21 4.60 21.48
CA MET A 57 4.41 5.55 22.28
C MET A 57 3.38 4.84 23.16
N ALA A 58 2.71 3.82 22.63
CA ALA A 58 1.73 3.03 23.37
C ALA A 58 2.42 2.23 24.50
N MET A 59 3.57 1.60 24.22
CA MET A 59 4.32 0.84 25.22
C MET A 59 4.86 1.72 26.35
N GLN A 60 5.27 2.95 26.05
CA GLN A 60 5.67 3.95 27.06
C GLN A 60 4.51 4.38 27.98
N ARG A 61 3.27 4.35 27.49
CA ARG A 61 2.07 4.69 28.28
C ARG A 61 1.56 3.54 29.14
N GLY A 62 1.67 2.29 28.67
CA GLY A 62 1.21 1.11 29.42
C GLY A 62 2.14 0.65 30.55
N GLY A 63 3.36 1.20 30.65
CA GLY A 63 4.30 0.95 31.75
C GLY A 63 4.23 1.96 32.90
N ARG A 64 3.20 2.81 32.94
CA ARG A 64 2.88 3.74 34.03
C ARG A 64 1.53 3.38 34.62
#